data_AF-A0A931S6K1-F1
#
_entry.id   AF-A0A931S6K1-F1
#
_cell.length_a   1.000
_cell.length_b   1.000
_cell.length_c   1.000
_cell.angle_alpha   90.00
_cell.angle_beta   90.00
_cell.angle_gamma   90.00
#
_symmetry.space_group_name_H-M   'P 1'
#
loop_
_entity.id
_entity.type
_entity.pdbx_description
1 polymer ?
#
loop_
_entity_poly.entity_id
_entity_poly.type
_entity_poly.pdbx_seq_one_letter_code
_entity_poly.pdbx_strand_id
1 'polypeptide(L)' 'MERKYYLIEVGDGIEPSAQGPFETEDERDAIAKEIRAAMDEDDCLFWADVDERGILTVGSYDAAFFMEEQEGDCS' A
#
# COMPACT_ATOMS: atom_id res chain seq x y z
N MET A 1 15.63 16.12 2.49
CA MET A 1 15.00 15.49 1.30
C MET A 1 13.51 15.65 1.44
N GLU A 2 12.74 15.59 0.37
CA GLU A 2 11.28 15.55 0.48
C GLU A 2 10.85 14.14 0.92
N ARG A 3 9.75 14.04 1.68
CA ARG A 3 9.19 12.75 2.10
C ARG A 3 8.72 11.99 0.85
N LYS A 4 8.97 10.69 0.82
CA LYS A 4 8.60 9.82 -0.31
C LYS A 4 7.80 8.64 0.21
N TYR A 5 6.76 8.29 -0.53
CA TYR A 5 5.86 7.20 -0.19
C TYR A 5 6.01 6.11 -1.24
N TYR A 6 6.10 4.88 -0.82
CA TYR A 6 6.24 3.70 -1.67
C TYR A 6 5.24 2.65 -1.24
N LEU A 7 4.83 1.84 -2.20
CA LEU A 7 4.04 0.64 -1.96
C LEU A 7 4.90 -0.56 -2.33
N ILE A 8 4.94 -1.57 -1.46
CA ILE A 8 5.63 -2.83 -1.68
C ILE A 8 4.57 -3.91 -1.87
N GLU A 9 4.68 -4.62 -2.98
CA GLU A 9 3.85 -5.76 -3.32
C GLU A 9 4.71 -7.02 -3.21
N VAL A 10 4.20 -8.05 -2.54
CA VAL A 10 4.82 -9.38 -2.49
C VAL A 10 3.85 -10.35 -3.12
N GLY A 11 4.08 -10.64 -4.40
CA GLY A 11 3.30 -11.59 -5.19
C GLY A 11 3.87 -13.01 -5.11
N ASP A 12 2.99 -14.01 -5.21
CA ASP A 12 3.33 -15.45 -5.16
C ASP A 12 4.11 -15.85 -3.88
N GLY A 13 4.06 -14.99 -2.85
CA GLY A 13 4.80 -15.13 -1.60
C GLY A 13 6.33 -15.05 -1.72
N ILE A 14 6.91 -14.70 -2.88
CA ILE A 14 8.36 -14.81 -3.11
C ILE A 14 9.02 -13.62 -3.82
N GLU A 15 8.28 -12.79 -4.57
CA GLU A 15 8.88 -11.72 -5.36
C GLU A 15 8.40 -10.34 -4.89
N PRO A 16 9.22 -9.59 -4.12
CA PRO A 16 8.88 -8.23 -3.74
C PRO A 16 9.12 -7.27 -4.91
N SER A 17 8.14 -6.43 -5.19
CA SER A 17 8.25 -5.29 -6.10
C SER A 17 7.87 -4.00 -5.37
N ALA A 18 8.40 -2.86 -5.84
CA ALA A 18 8.11 -1.56 -5.24
C ALA A 18 7.56 -0.61 -6.30
N GLN A 19 6.50 0.11 -5.93
CA GLN A 19 5.88 1.17 -6.74
C GLN A 19 6.08 2.54 -6.07
N GLY A 20 6.20 3.59 -6.89
CA GLY A 20 6.49 4.95 -6.47
C GLY A 20 7.87 5.47 -6.93
N PRO A 21 8.40 6.55 -6.32
CA PRO A 21 7.82 7.28 -5.18
C PRO A 21 6.53 8.01 -5.56
N PHE A 22 5.52 7.90 -4.70
CA PHE A 22 4.33 8.74 -4.71
C PHE A 22 4.61 10.05 -3.96
N GLU A 23 3.85 11.09 -4.29
CA GLU A 23 4.02 12.43 -3.70
C GLU A 23 3.33 12.52 -2.33
N THR A 24 2.28 11.74 -2.10
CA THR A 24 1.46 11.76 -0.88
C THR A 24 1.15 10.37 -0.34
N GLU A 25 0.82 10.32 0.95
CA GLU A 25 0.32 9.12 1.62
C GLU A 25 -0.99 8.65 1.00
N ASP A 26 -1.92 9.59 0.75
CA ASP A 26 -3.23 9.32 0.14
C ASP A 26 -3.12 8.70 -1.25
N GLU A 27 -2.17 9.16 -2.07
CA GLU A 27 -1.91 8.59 -3.40
C GLU A 27 -1.41 7.14 -3.31
N ARG A 28 -0.45 6.86 -2.42
CA ARG A 28 0.02 5.49 -2.15
C ARG A 28 -1.15 4.59 -1.71
N ASP A 29 -2.00 5.09 -0.83
CA ASP A 29 -3.10 4.35 -0.23
C ASP A 29 -4.24 4.08 -1.21
N ALA A 30 -4.55 5.03 -2.10
CA ALA A 30 -5.49 4.80 -3.19
C ALA A 30 -5.00 3.68 -4.13
N ILE A 31 -3.72 3.72 -4.52
CA ILE A 31 -3.10 2.68 -5.35
C ILE A 31 -3.06 1.32 -4.63
N ALA A 32 -2.81 1.31 -3.32
CA ALA A 32 -2.83 0.08 -2.52
C ALA A 32 -4.20 -0.61 -2.56
N LYS A 33 -5.29 0.17 -2.53
CA LYS A 33 -6.66 -0.37 -2.66
C LYS A 33 -6.95 -0.89 -4.07
N GLU A 34 -6.51 -0.19 -5.11
CA GLU A 34 -6.66 -0.63 -6.50
C GLU A 34 -5.94 -1.96 -6.75
N ILE A 35 -4.71 -2.09 -6.27
CA ILE A 35 -3.92 -3.33 -6.42
C ILE A 35 -4.53 -4.46 -5.58
N ARG A 36 -4.97 -4.18 -4.35
CA ARG A 36 -5.61 -5.20 -3.50
C ARG A 36 -6.84 -5.83 -4.16
N ALA A 37 -7.58 -5.08 -4.97
CA ALA A 37 -8.73 -5.60 -5.70
C ALA A 37 -8.36 -6.62 -6.80
N ALA A 38 -7.10 -6.61 -7.26
CA ALA A 38 -6.59 -7.49 -8.31
C ALA A 38 -5.65 -8.60 -7.79
N MET A 39 -5.27 -8.56 -6.52
CA MET A 39 -4.36 -9.51 -5.88
C MET A 39 -5.06 -10.80 -5.44
N ASP A 40 -4.29 -11.90 -5.42
CA ASP A 40 -4.73 -13.16 -4.84
C ASP A 40 -4.69 -13.11 -3.29
N GLU A 41 -5.39 -14.05 -2.65
CA GLU A 41 -5.49 -14.09 -1.18
C GLU A 41 -4.14 -14.25 -0.48
N ASP A 42 -3.16 -14.88 -1.15
CA ASP A 42 -1.81 -15.13 -0.65
C ASP A 42 -0.86 -13.93 -0.83
N ASP A 43 -1.24 -12.94 -1.66
CA ASP A 43 -0.38 -11.80 -1.93
C ASP A 43 -0.48 -10.74 -0.82
N CYS A 44 0.64 -10.08 -0.53
CA CYS A 44 0.77 -9.12 0.57
C CYS A 44 1.16 -7.72 0.10
N LEU A 45 0.57 -6.69 0.72
CA LEU A 45 0.93 -5.28 0.53
C LEU A 45 1.53 -4.68 1.80
N PHE A 46 2.59 -3.89 1.62
CA PHE A 46 3.23 -3.10 2.67
C PHE A 46 3.43 -1.67 2.19
N TRP A 47 3.22 -0.70 3.07
CA TRP A 47 3.60 0.68 2.81
C TRP A 47 5.05 0.91 3.25
N ALA A 48 5.74 1.81 2.57
CA ALA A 48 7.14 2.14 2.82
C ALA A 48 7.38 3.63 2.64
N ASP A 49 7.76 4.32 3.71
CA ASP A 49 7.92 5.77 3.74
C ASP A 49 9.36 6.15 4.03
N VAL A 50 9.91 7.04 3.22
CA VAL A 50 11.22 7.65 3.44
C VAL A 50 11.02 9.07 3.93
N ASP A 51 11.42 9.36 5.16
CA ASP A 51 11.30 10.69 5.75
C ASP A 51 12.32 11.69 5.16
N GLU A 52 12.23 12.95 5.59
CA GLU A 52 13.11 14.04 5.12
C GLU A 52 14.60 13.83 5.45
N ARG A 53 14.89 12.94 6.42
CA ARG A 53 16.23 12.54 6.87
C ARG A 53 16.74 11.32 6.11
N GLY A 54 15.93 10.74 5.22
CA GLY A 54 16.24 9.54 4.46
C GLY A 54 16.02 8.25 5.24
N ILE A 55 15.28 8.28 6.35
CA ILE A 55 14.96 7.10 7.16
C ILE A 55 13.75 6.39 6.58
N LEU A 56 13.93 5.11 6.25
CA LEU A 56 12.87 4.23 5.76
C LEU A 56 12.08 3.63 6.94
N THR A 57 10.76 3.76 6.87
CA THR A 57 9.80 3.06 7.75
C THR A 57 8.91 2.19 6.88
N VAL A 58 8.66 0.95 7.29
CA VAL A 58 7.82 -0.01 6.56
C VAL A 58 6.77 -0.56 7.51
N GLY A 59 5.54 -0.75 7.03
CA GLY A 59 4.48 -1.41 7.78
C GLY A 59 3.47 -2.13 6.89
N SER A 60 2.62 -2.92 7.52
CA SER A 60 1.52 -3.63 6.85
C SER A 60 0.24 -2.80 6.86
N TYR A 61 -0.66 -3.11 5.94
CA TYR A 61 -2.05 -2.69 6.02
C TYR A 61 -2.86 -3.67 6.88
N ASP A 62 -3.74 -3.13 7.71
CA ASP A 62 -4.70 -3.94 8.47
C ASP A 62 -5.92 -4.28 7.60
N ALA A 63 -6.62 -5.37 7.94
CA ALA A 63 -7.82 -5.78 7.19
C ALA A 63 -8.91 -4.68 7.15
N ALA A 64 -9.03 -3.89 8.22
CA ALA A 64 -9.99 -2.78 8.30
C ALA A 64 -9.74 -1.70 7.23
N PHE A 65 -8.47 -1.44 6.88
CA PHE A 65 -8.10 -0.45 5.87
C PHE A 65 -8.72 -0.74 4.49
N PHE A 66 -8.89 -2.02 4.16
CA PHE A 66 -9.51 -2.45 2.91
C PHE A 66 -11.04 -2.64 3.00
N MET A 67 -11.62 -2.63 4.20
CA MET A 67 -13.07 -2.82 4.41
C MET A 67 -13.86 -1.51 4.37
N GLU A 68 -13.21 -0.35 4.55
CA GLU A 68 -13.87 0.97 4.62
C GLU A 68 -14.66 1.36 3.34
N GLU A 69 -14.48 0.65 2.22
CA GLU A 69 -15.19 0.90 0.97
C GLU A 69 -16.44 0.02 0.74
N GLN A 70 -16.76 -0.91 1.65
CA GLN A 70 -17.86 -1.87 1.45
C GLN A 70 -19.21 -1.49 2.10
N GLU A 71 -19.31 -0.35 2.81
CA GLU A 71 -20.56 0.10 3.46
C GLU A 71 -21.47 0.96 2.56
N GLY A 72 -21.35 0.83 1.22
CA GLY A 72 -21.98 1.71 0.25
C GLY A 72 -23.14 1.17 -0.60
N ASP A 73 -23.52 -0.11 -0.52
CA ASP A 73 -24.63 -0.64 -1.34
C ASP A 73 -25.34 -1.85 -0.70
N CYS A 74 -26.28 -1.56 0.21
CA CYS A 74 -27.37 -2.45 0.60
C CYS A 74 -28.61 -1.58 0.82
N SER A 75 -29.29 -1.21 -0.26
CA SER A 75 -30.61 -0.57 -0.25
C SER A 75 -31.57 -1.29 -1.20
#